data_AF-A0ABD5T0Y4-F1
#
_entry.id   AF-A0ABD5T0Y4-F1
#
_cell.length_a   1.000
_cell.length_b   1.000
_cell.length_c   1.000
_cell.angle_alpha   90.00
_cell.angle_beta   90.00
_cell.angle_gamma   90.00
#
_symmetry.space_group_name_H-M   'P 1'
#
loop_
_entity.id
_entity.type
_entity.pdbx_description
1 polymer ?
#
loop_
_entity_poly.entity_id
_entity_poly.type
_entity_poly.pdbx_seq_one_letter_code
_entity_poly.pdbx_strand_id
1 'polypeptide(L)'
;DHAAREIDPDRPTTLAAYERAWRDDLEREQELGRWIRRAYSLPEPVQRLGLGALSGEIGVHMDRPTSLVSPTHLKALLSRFRR
;
A
#
# COMPACT_ATOMS: atom_id res chain seq x y z
N ASP A 1 3.83 -1.69 -12.98
CA ASP A 1 4.32 -1.84 -14.37
C ASP A 1 5.44 -2.88 -14.41
N HIS A 2 5.07 -4.15 -14.13
CA HIS A 2 6.02 -5.27 -14.11
C HIS A 2 6.22 -5.87 -15.50
N ALA A 3 5.17 -5.83 -16.35
CA ALA A 3 5.18 -6.45 -17.67
C ALA A 3 6.18 -5.77 -18.61
N ALA A 4 6.19 -4.44 -18.65
CA ALA A 4 7.12 -3.66 -19.46
C ALA A 4 8.59 -3.80 -19.03
N ARG A 5 8.83 -4.21 -17.78
CA ARG A 5 10.19 -4.36 -17.22
C ARG A 5 10.73 -5.79 -17.34
N GLU A 6 9.85 -6.79 -17.19
CA GLU A 6 10.27 -8.18 -17.05
C GLU A 6 9.97 -9.07 -18.27
N ILE A 7 9.15 -8.63 -19.22
CA ILE A 7 8.79 -9.48 -20.38
C ILE A 7 9.68 -9.14 -21.58
N ASP A 8 10.55 -10.08 -21.95
CA ASP A 8 11.24 -10.10 -23.24
C ASP A 8 10.47 -11.05 -24.18
N PRO A 9 9.85 -10.54 -25.26
CA PRO A 9 9.04 -11.36 -26.16
C PRO A 9 9.85 -12.45 -26.88
N ASP A 10 11.17 -12.30 -27.00
CA ASP A 10 12.05 -13.26 -27.66
C ASP A 10 12.63 -14.31 -26.69
N ARG A 11 12.33 -14.19 -25.38
CA ARG A 11 12.79 -15.13 -24.34
C ARG A 11 11.64 -15.60 -23.44
N PRO A 12 11.01 -16.75 -23.74
CA PRO A 12 9.85 -17.27 -22.98
C PRO A 12 10.09 -17.46 -21.48
N THR A 13 11.35 -17.64 -21.07
CA THR A 13 11.74 -17.80 -19.66
C THR A 13 11.50 -16.55 -18.81
N THR A 14 11.35 -15.36 -19.42
CA THR A 14 11.11 -14.12 -18.68
C THR A 14 9.65 -13.98 -18.23
N LEU A 15 8.71 -14.73 -18.81
CA LEU A 15 7.32 -14.80 -18.33
C LEU A 15 7.24 -15.34 -16.90
N ALA A 16 8.05 -16.36 -16.58
CA ALA A 16 8.08 -16.91 -15.23
C ALA A 16 8.69 -15.92 -14.21
N ALA A 17 9.63 -15.08 -14.63
CA ALA A 17 10.20 -14.02 -13.80
C ALA A 17 9.16 -12.92 -13.54
N TYR A 18 8.46 -12.48 -14.59
CA TYR A 18 7.34 -11.55 -14.50
C TYR A 18 6.24 -12.07 -13.55
N GLU A 19 5.83 -13.33 -13.72
CA GLU A 19 4.74 -13.92 -12.93
C GLU A 19 5.09 -13.96 -11.43
N ARG A 20 6.34 -14.29 -11.08
CA ARG A 20 6.81 -14.22 -9.69
C ARG A 20 6.79 -12.79 -9.16
N ALA A 21 7.39 -11.85 -9.89
CA ALA A 21 7.45 -10.45 -9.46
C ALA A 21 6.05 -9.84 -9.27
N TRP A 22 5.11 -10.18 -10.15
CA TRP A 22 3.71 -9.74 -10.05
C TRP A 22 3.00 -10.37 -8.84
N ARG A 23 3.20 -11.67 -8.58
CA ARG A 23 2.61 -12.33 -7.41
C ARG A 23 3.15 -11.78 -6.10
N ASP A 24 4.45 -11.51 -6.00
CA ASP A 24 5.07 -10.93 -4.80
C ASP A 24 4.51 -9.53 -4.50
N ASP A 25 4.28 -8.71 -5.53
CA ASP A 25 3.67 -7.38 -5.38
C ASP A 25 2.21 -7.50 -4.90
N LEU A 26 1.44 -8.42 -5.48
CA LEU A 26 0.07 -8.69 -5.04
C LEU A 26 -0.02 -9.23 -3.62
N GLU A 27 0.88 -10.12 -3.21
CA GLU A 27 0.93 -10.66 -1.86
C GLU A 27 1.09 -9.52 -0.85
N ARG A 28 2.04 -8.61 -1.10
CA ARG A 28 2.28 -7.43 -0.26
C ARG A 28 1.05 -6.54 -0.13
N GLU A 29 0.35 -6.25 -1.23
CA GLU A 29 -0.88 -5.46 -1.21
C GLU A 29 -1.98 -6.17 -0.40
N GLN A 30 -2.10 -7.50 -0.51
CA GLN A 30 -3.06 -8.27 0.28
C GLN A 30 -2.70 -8.28 1.78
N GLU A 31 -1.42 -8.38 2.13
CA GLU A 31 -0.94 -8.28 3.52
C GLU A 31 -1.35 -6.96 4.14
N LEU A 32 -1.12 -5.86 3.42
CA LEU A 32 -1.50 -4.53 3.85
C LEU A 32 -3.02 -4.42 4.04
N GLY A 33 -3.81 -4.98 3.11
CA GLY A 33 -5.26 -5.08 3.25
C GLY A 33 -5.69 -5.86 4.51
N ARG A 34 -4.97 -6.92 4.90
CA ARG A 34 -5.23 -7.64 6.16
C ARG A 34 -4.95 -6.77 7.39
N TRP A 35 -3.89 -5.97 7.37
CA TRP A 35 -3.57 -5.04 8.44
C TRP A 35 -4.58 -3.90 8.57
N ILE A 36 -5.03 -3.33 7.45
CA ILE A 36 -6.07 -2.30 7.43
C ILE A 36 -7.37 -2.84 8.03
N ARG A 37 -7.78 -4.08 7.66
CA ARG A 37 -8.95 -4.72 8.26
C ARG A 37 -8.81 -4.89 9.78
N ARG A 38 -7.63 -5.25 10.27
CA ARG A 38 -7.36 -5.32 11.72
C ARG A 38 -7.43 -3.95 12.39
N ALA A 39 -7.00 -2.88 11.72
CA ALA A 39 -7.09 -1.54 12.28
C ALA A 39 -8.53 -1.10 12.57
N TYR A 40 -9.50 -1.52 11.75
CA TYR A 40 -10.93 -1.27 12.01
C TYR A 40 -11.48 -2.04 13.22
N SER A 41 -10.79 -3.08 13.70
CA SER A 41 -11.17 -3.79 14.92
C SER A 41 -10.53 -3.23 16.19
N LEU A 42 -9.76 -2.15 16.11
CA LEU A 42 -9.12 -1.53 17.28
C LEU A 42 -10.15 -0.86 18.20
N PRO A 43 -9.85 -0.61 19.49
CA PRO A 43 -10.75 0.11 20.38
C PRO A 43 -11.14 1.49 19.82
N GLU A 44 -12.39 1.90 20.06
CA GLU A 44 -12.96 3.17 19.56
C GLU A 44 -12.05 4.40 19.78
N PRO A 45 -11.38 4.58 20.95
CA PRO A 45 -10.49 5.73 21.15
C PRO A 45 -9.33 5.77 20.14
N VAL A 46 -8.79 4.59 19.80
CA VAL A 46 -7.70 4.45 18.82
C VAL A 46 -8.20 4.78 17.42
N GLN A 47 -9.38 4.29 17.06
CA GLN A 47 -10.00 4.61 15.77
C GLN A 47 -10.27 6.11 15.63
N ARG A 48 -10.83 6.75 16.66
CA ARG A 48 -11.12 8.20 16.64
C ARG A 48 -9.86 9.05 16.51
N LEU A 49 -8.80 8.70 17.24
CA LEU A 49 -7.51 9.38 17.11
C LEU A 49 -6.91 9.17 15.70
N GLY A 50 -6.94 7.93 15.20
CA GLY A 50 -6.47 7.61 13.86
C GLY A 50 -7.24 8.36 12.79
N LEU A 51 -8.58 8.26 12.78
CA LEU A 51 -9.44 8.96 11.84
C LEU A 51 -9.29 10.48 11.98
N GLY A 52 -9.18 11.04 13.18
CA GLY A 52 -8.92 12.49 13.34
C GLY A 52 -7.57 12.95 12.78
N ALA A 53 -6.54 12.11 12.93
CA ALA A 53 -5.20 12.37 12.39
C ALA A 53 -5.13 12.19 10.86
N LEU A 54 -6.06 11.45 10.26
CA LEU A 54 -6.04 11.02 8.86
C LEU A 54 -7.20 11.60 8.02
N SER A 55 -8.23 12.16 8.65
CA SER A 55 -9.42 12.72 8.00
C SER A 55 -9.06 13.95 7.19
N GLY A 56 -9.21 13.84 5.86
CA GLY A 56 -9.13 14.96 4.92
C GLY A 56 -8.01 14.88 3.88
N GLU A 57 -6.96 14.08 4.08
CA GLU A 57 -5.77 14.13 3.20
C GLU A 57 -5.41 12.82 2.49
N ILE A 58 -6.00 11.69 2.89
CA ILE A 58 -5.54 10.41 2.40
C ILE A 58 -6.34 9.99 1.17
N GLY A 59 -5.82 10.36 0.00
CA GLY A 59 -6.23 9.82 -1.29
C GLY A 59 -5.85 8.35 -1.38
N VAL A 60 -6.66 7.48 -0.75
CA VAL A 60 -6.49 6.03 -0.87
C VAL A 60 -6.82 5.65 -2.31
N HIS A 61 -5.82 5.17 -3.04
CA HIS A 61 -6.02 4.53 -4.32
C HIS A 61 -6.45 3.10 -4.05
N MET A 62 -7.70 2.76 -4.36
CA MET A 62 -8.29 1.46 -4.03
C MET A 62 -7.64 0.30 -4.81
N ASP A 63 -7.02 0.61 -5.94
CA ASP A 63 -6.22 -0.28 -6.78
C ASP A 63 -4.79 -0.47 -6.26
N ARG A 64 -4.31 0.39 -5.35
CA ARG A 64 -2.96 0.34 -4.80
C ARG A 64 -2.92 0.85 -3.35
N PRO A 65 -3.38 0.05 -2.38
CA PRO A 65 -3.42 0.45 -0.98
C PRO A 65 -2.03 0.80 -0.40
N THR A 66 -0.91 0.33 -0.97
CA THR A 66 0.43 0.79 -0.57
C THR A 66 0.66 2.30 -0.75
N SER A 67 -0.16 3.01 -1.53
CA SER A 67 -0.07 4.47 -1.66
C SER A 67 -0.21 5.20 -0.31
N LEU A 68 -0.88 4.56 0.67
CA LEU A 68 -1.04 5.05 2.04
C LEU A 68 0.28 5.18 2.80
N VAL A 69 1.27 4.35 2.45
CA VAL A 69 2.57 4.29 3.12
C VAL A 69 3.65 5.04 2.31
N SER A 70 3.23 5.93 1.40
CA SER A 70 4.17 6.69 0.60
C SER A 70 5.01 7.64 1.47
N PRO A 71 6.27 7.95 1.08
CA PRO A 71 7.11 8.90 1.80
C PRO A 71 6.44 10.27 2.00
N THR A 72 5.61 10.70 1.04
CA THR A 72 4.86 11.96 1.11
C THR A 72 3.79 11.91 2.20
N HIS A 73 3.02 10.81 2.29
CA HIS A 73 2.00 10.62 3.34
C HIS A 73 2.63 10.47 4.73
N LEU A 74 3.73 9.73 4.84
CA LEU A 74 4.49 9.60 6.09
C LEU A 74 5.04 10.96 6.57
N LYS A 75 5.56 11.78 5.66
CA LYS A 75 6.06 13.12 5.99
C LYS A 75 4.95 14.06 6.45
N ALA A 76 3.78 14.02 5.81
CA ALA A 76 2.60 14.78 6.22
C ALA A 76 2.18 14.41 7.65
N LEU A 77 2.06 13.11 7.94
CA LEU A 77 1.72 12.61 9.27
C LEU A 77 2.74 13.04 10.34
N LEU A 78 4.03 12.84 10.09
CA LEU A 78 5.09 13.21 11.03
C LEU A 78 5.14 14.72 11.29
N SER A 79 4.85 15.55 10.28
CA SER A 79 4.81 17.01 10.45
C SER A 79 3.67 17.48 11.36
N ARG A 80 2.57 16.72 11.44
CA ARG A 80 1.40 17.05 12.24
C ARG A 80 1.51 16.59 13.69
N PHE A 81 2.20 15.48 13.94
CA PHE A 81 2.59 15.04 15.29
C PHE A 81 3.67 15.91 15.94
N ARG A 82 4.35 16.78 15.18
CA ARG A 82 5.41 17.67 15.67
C ARG A 82 4.93 19.10 15.98
N ARG A 83 3.64 19.38 15.85
CA ARG A 83 2.96 20.60 16.33
C ARG A 83 2.19 20.29 17.60
#